data_AF-A0A951M2F4-F1
#
_entry.id   AF-A0A951M2F4-F1
#
_cell.length_a   1.000
_cell.length_b   1.000
_cell.length_c   1.000
_cell.angle_alpha   90.00
_cell.angle_beta   90.00
_cell.angle_gamma   90.00
#
_symmetry.space_group_name_H-M   'P 1'
#
loop_
_entity.id
_entity.type
_entity.pdbx_description
1 polymer ?
#
loop_
_entity_poly.entity_id
_entity_poly.type
_entity_poly.pdbx_seq_one_letter_code
_entity_poly.pdbx_strand_id
1 'polypeptide(L)'
;MRIRILVILLLFALRSLAQLPSTADSASLVKDFRSWWNYYNAYTLLSADFIPLNTNHEKISKAQFLDSLVTGRYIPQRTGADGDEVSYRLLLLATGEENLDMRNIRASIQTVAFEEQRNFSHEGQQLPSYDFTDLKGRHYTNGNTKDKILVLKYWFINCLPCVQEMPELNELVKKYRRRKDILFVSVAMDRPDALQRFLLDHEFSYAVVPDQKSWLTDTMKAYSYPTHIIVDKSGRIVKVVNTASGLKQSLTKALAQ
;
A
#
# COMPACT_ATOMS: atom_id res chain seq x y z
N MET A 1 48.84 -27.81 15.07
CA MET A 1 47.98 -27.85 13.87
C MET A 1 46.84 -26.85 14.08
N ARG A 2 46.99 -25.61 13.59
CA ARG A 2 46.01 -24.51 13.83
C ARG A 2 45.02 -24.49 12.66
N ILE A 3 43.77 -24.86 12.93
CA ILE A 3 42.67 -24.84 11.96
C ILE A 3 42.26 -23.36 11.78
N ARG A 4 42.53 -22.79 10.61
CA ARG A 4 42.01 -21.49 10.20
C ARG A 4 40.57 -21.68 9.76
N ILE A 5 39.62 -21.16 10.57
CA ILE A 5 38.22 -21.05 10.18
C ILE A 5 38.15 -19.98 9.08
N LEU A 6 37.86 -20.45 7.86
CA LEU A 6 37.62 -19.60 6.70
C LEU A 6 36.28 -18.88 6.94
N VAL A 7 36.34 -17.58 7.24
CA VAL A 7 35.17 -16.71 7.25
C VAL A 7 34.70 -16.61 5.80
N ILE A 8 33.66 -17.37 5.46
CA ILE A 8 32.93 -17.21 4.21
C ILE A 8 32.17 -15.88 4.33
N LEU A 9 32.82 -14.80 3.90
CA LEU A 9 32.15 -13.57 3.55
C LEU A 9 31.13 -13.93 2.47
N LEU A 10 29.86 -14.04 2.89
CA LEU A 10 28.71 -13.99 2.01
C LEU A 10 28.82 -12.68 1.23
N LEU A 11 29.41 -12.77 0.03
CA LEU A 11 29.24 -11.80 -1.02
C LEU A 11 27.73 -11.71 -1.24
N PHE A 12 27.12 -10.70 -0.61
CA PHE A 12 25.88 -10.13 -1.12
C PHE A 12 26.17 -9.87 -2.59
N ALA A 13 25.57 -10.69 -3.45
CA ALA A 13 25.52 -10.38 -4.86
C ALA A 13 24.95 -8.96 -4.93
N LEU A 14 25.81 -8.00 -5.26
CA LEU A 14 25.40 -6.75 -5.85
C LEU A 14 24.49 -7.16 -7.00
N ARG A 15 23.17 -7.11 -6.77
CA ARG A 15 22.22 -7.05 -7.87
C ARG A 15 22.77 -5.96 -8.76
N SER A 16 23.05 -6.30 -10.02
CA SER A 16 23.62 -5.34 -10.95
C SER A 16 22.79 -4.06 -10.87
N LEU A 17 23.45 -2.91 -10.90
CA LEU A 17 22.84 -1.61 -11.17
C LEU A 17 22.22 -1.69 -12.57
N ALA A 18 21.12 -2.43 -12.71
CA ALA A 18 20.22 -2.23 -13.82
C ALA A 18 19.83 -0.76 -13.70
N GLN A 19 20.28 0.04 -14.67
CA GLN A 19 19.90 1.43 -14.80
C GLN A 19 18.42 1.55 -14.46
N LEU A 20 18.10 2.41 -13.48
CA LEU A 20 16.73 2.62 -13.10
C LEU A 20 15.92 2.87 -14.38
N PRO A 21 14.71 2.32 -14.49
CA PRO A 21 13.87 2.59 -15.64
C PRO A 21 13.44 4.07 -15.75
N SER A 22 13.93 4.95 -14.88
CA SER A 22 14.04 6.39 -15.13
C SER A 22 14.81 6.73 -16.42
N THR A 23 15.64 5.80 -16.91
CA THR A 23 16.37 5.85 -18.19
C THR A 23 15.83 4.89 -19.25
N ALA A 24 14.85 4.05 -18.91
CA ALA A 24 14.22 3.18 -19.90
C ALA A 24 13.46 4.05 -20.91
N ASP A 25 13.74 3.86 -22.20
CA ASP A 25 12.99 4.50 -23.26
C ASP A 25 11.49 4.19 -23.05
N SER A 26 10.68 5.25 -23.04
CA SER A 26 9.22 5.18 -23.00
C SER A 26 8.65 4.10 -23.92
N ALA A 27 9.22 3.88 -25.11
CA ALA A 27 8.79 2.85 -26.05
C ALA A 27 9.01 1.42 -25.52
N SER A 28 10.10 1.18 -24.78
CA SER A 28 10.41 -0.13 -24.19
C SER A 28 9.48 -0.49 -23.02
N LEU A 29 8.99 0.53 -22.31
CA LEU A 29 8.16 0.36 -21.11
C LEU A 29 6.73 -0.05 -21.45
N VAL A 30 6.22 0.40 -22.60
CA VAL A 30 4.85 0.10 -23.08
C VAL A 30 4.84 -0.80 -24.31
N LYS A 31 5.93 -1.53 -24.58
CA LYS A 31 6.04 -2.40 -25.75
C LYS A 31 4.98 -3.50 -25.79
N ASP A 32 4.61 -4.03 -24.62
CA ASP A 32 3.58 -5.04 -24.41
C ASP A 32 3.05 -4.93 -22.96
N PHE A 33 1.88 -5.51 -22.70
CA PHE A 33 1.24 -5.44 -21.39
C PHE A 33 2.10 -6.05 -20.28
N ARG A 34 2.77 -7.18 -20.56
CA ARG A 34 3.60 -7.89 -19.57
C ARG A 34 4.77 -7.04 -19.09
N SER A 35 5.42 -6.34 -20.00
CA SER A 35 6.58 -5.50 -19.72
C SER A 35 6.17 -4.29 -18.89
N TRP A 36 5.06 -3.65 -19.25
CA TRP A 36 4.48 -2.58 -18.46
C TRP A 36 4.07 -3.07 -17.07
N TRP A 37 3.38 -4.21 -16.97
CA TRP A 37 2.92 -4.76 -15.69
C TRP A 37 4.08 -5.11 -14.76
N ASN A 38 5.14 -5.72 -15.29
CA ASN A 38 6.36 -6.00 -14.54
C ASN A 38 7.01 -4.71 -14.02
N TYR A 39 7.10 -3.69 -14.87
CA TYR A 39 7.59 -2.37 -14.48
C TYR A 39 6.74 -1.76 -13.36
N TYR A 40 5.42 -1.73 -13.54
CA TYR A 40 4.48 -1.15 -12.59
C TYR A 40 4.65 -1.79 -11.21
N ASN A 41 4.61 -3.13 -11.13
CA ASN A 41 4.74 -3.83 -9.85
C ASN A 41 6.12 -3.69 -9.19
N ALA A 42 7.19 -3.54 -9.97
CA ALA A 42 8.53 -3.42 -9.42
C ALA A 42 8.88 -1.99 -8.98
N TYR A 43 8.30 -0.97 -9.63
CA TYR A 43 8.78 0.41 -9.50
C TYR A 43 7.70 1.44 -9.19
N THR A 44 6.43 1.05 -9.14
CA THR A 44 5.32 2.00 -8.89
C THR A 44 4.60 1.67 -7.60
N LEU A 45 4.56 2.63 -6.69
CA LEU A 45 3.77 2.59 -5.46
C LEU A 45 3.05 3.93 -5.29
N LEU A 46 1.87 4.04 -5.89
CA LEU A 46 1.09 5.29 -5.89
C LEU A 46 0.50 5.62 -4.52
N SER A 47 0.37 4.64 -3.61
CA SER A 47 -0.14 4.90 -2.27
C SER A 47 0.87 5.57 -1.33
N ALA A 48 2.17 5.45 -1.63
CA ALA A 48 3.22 6.07 -0.84
C ALA A 48 3.30 7.60 -1.03
N ASP A 49 4.19 8.23 -0.28
CA ASP A 49 4.60 9.61 -0.54
C ASP A 49 5.56 9.64 -1.74
N PHE A 50 5.32 10.55 -2.68
CA PHE A 50 6.18 10.78 -3.86
C PHE A 50 6.01 12.21 -4.37
N ILE A 51 6.96 12.68 -5.17
CA ILE A 51 6.88 13.95 -5.90
C ILE A 51 6.16 13.71 -7.24
N PRO A 52 4.95 14.24 -7.45
CA PRO A 52 4.23 14.10 -8.71
C PRO A 52 4.70 15.16 -9.71
N LEU A 53 5.03 14.75 -10.93
CA LEU A 53 5.48 15.62 -12.00
C LEU A 53 4.56 15.50 -13.22
N ASN A 54 4.23 16.63 -13.85
CA ASN A 54 3.55 16.63 -15.14
C ASN A 54 4.51 16.23 -16.28
N THR A 55 4.04 16.24 -17.53
CA THR A 55 4.84 15.86 -18.71
C THR A 55 6.09 16.73 -18.90
N ASN A 56 6.07 17.97 -18.41
CA ASN A 56 7.12 18.99 -18.52
C ASN A 56 8.09 19.01 -17.32
N HIS A 57 8.03 18.01 -16.43
CA HIS A 57 8.83 17.91 -15.20
C HIS A 57 8.47 18.93 -14.11
N GLU A 58 7.33 19.60 -14.23
CA GLU A 58 6.86 20.55 -13.23
C GLU A 58 6.09 19.82 -12.13
N LYS A 59 6.30 20.21 -10.88
CA LYS A 59 5.60 19.63 -9.72
C LYS A 59 4.11 19.94 -9.80
N ILE A 60 3.28 18.93 -9.60
CA ILE A 60 1.82 19.04 -9.48
C ILE A 60 1.34 18.35 -8.19
N SER A 61 0.09 18.54 -7.80
CA SER A 61 -0.46 17.84 -6.63
C SER A 61 -0.66 16.35 -6.90
N LYS A 62 -0.64 15.51 -5.86
CA LYS A 62 -0.93 14.08 -5.97
C LYS A 62 -2.33 13.84 -6.56
N ALA A 63 -3.32 14.66 -6.18
CA ALA A 63 -4.67 14.61 -6.75
C ALA A 63 -4.65 14.83 -8.28
N GLN A 64 -4.03 15.92 -8.76
CA GLN A 64 -3.94 16.20 -10.19
C GLN A 64 -3.21 15.10 -10.98
N PHE A 65 -2.19 14.50 -10.36
CA PHE A 65 -1.46 13.38 -10.95
C PHE A 65 -2.35 12.14 -11.09
N LEU A 66 -3.07 11.76 -10.03
CA LEU A 66 -4.00 10.62 -10.06
C LEU A 66 -5.16 10.86 -11.04
N ASP A 67 -5.75 12.06 -11.05
CA ASP A 67 -6.79 12.45 -12.01
C ASP A 67 -6.33 12.25 -13.46
N SER A 68 -5.07 12.58 -13.75
CA SER A 68 -4.47 12.38 -15.07
C SER A 68 -4.36 10.90 -15.41
N LEU A 69 -3.97 10.04 -14.46
CA LEU A 69 -3.90 8.59 -14.67
C LEU A 69 -5.29 7.96 -14.88
N VAL A 70 -6.32 8.44 -14.18
CA VAL A 70 -7.72 7.99 -14.33
C VAL A 70 -8.26 8.20 -15.75
N THR A 71 -7.72 9.16 -16.50
CA THR A 71 -8.10 9.33 -17.92
C THR A 71 -7.64 8.17 -18.81
N GLY A 72 -6.72 7.32 -18.32
CA GLY A 72 -6.08 6.26 -19.10
C GLY A 72 -5.14 6.80 -20.18
N ARG A 73 -4.91 8.12 -20.26
CA ARG A 73 -4.02 8.73 -21.25
C ARG A 73 -2.55 8.71 -20.84
N TYR A 74 -2.29 8.54 -19.55
CA TYR A 74 -0.96 8.63 -18.97
C TYR A 74 -0.64 7.41 -18.11
N ILE A 75 0.64 7.11 -17.97
CA ILE A 75 1.17 6.18 -16.97
C ILE A 75 2.24 6.88 -16.11
N PRO A 76 2.44 6.43 -14.86
CA PRO A 76 3.52 6.92 -14.03
C PRO A 76 4.85 6.35 -14.54
N GLN A 77 5.82 7.23 -14.76
CA GLN A 77 7.21 6.87 -14.98
C GLN A 77 8.04 7.34 -13.78
N ARG A 78 8.58 6.40 -13.01
CA ARG A 78 9.51 6.67 -11.91
C ARG A 78 10.72 7.47 -12.40
N THR A 79 11.02 8.54 -11.68
CA THR A 79 12.16 9.43 -11.87
C THR A 79 12.99 9.50 -10.58
N GLY A 80 14.26 9.91 -10.68
CA GLY A 80 15.22 9.94 -9.55
C GLY A 80 16.14 8.72 -9.47
N ALA A 81 17.22 8.81 -8.68
CA ALA A 81 18.15 7.70 -8.41
C ALA A 81 17.70 6.85 -7.21
N ASP A 82 18.34 5.70 -7.00
CA ASP A 82 18.08 4.85 -5.83
C ASP A 82 18.58 5.58 -4.56
N GLY A 83 17.66 5.89 -3.66
CA GLY A 83 17.94 6.62 -2.42
C GLY A 83 17.49 8.09 -2.41
N ASP A 84 17.10 8.64 -3.57
CA ASP A 84 16.45 9.95 -3.67
C ASP A 84 14.97 9.88 -3.26
N GLU A 85 14.38 11.04 -2.99
CA GLU A 85 12.93 11.17 -2.83
C GLU A 85 12.21 10.68 -4.09
N VAL A 86 11.35 9.66 -3.94
CA VAL A 86 10.69 9.01 -5.07
C VAL A 86 9.85 10.03 -5.83
N SER A 87 10.03 10.10 -7.14
CA SER A 87 9.23 10.95 -8.02
C SER A 87 8.62 10.14 -9.15
N TYR A 88 7.44 10.54 -9.62
CA TYR A 88 6.81 9.98 -10.81
C TYR A 88 6.44 11.10 -11.76
N ARG A 89 6.75 10.90 -13.03
CA ARG A 89 6.34 11.75 -14.13
C ARG A 89 5.17 11.15 -14.90
N LEU A 90 4.23 11.98 -15.32
CA LEU A 90 3.21 11.59 -16.30
C LEU A 90 3.86 11.34 -17.66
N LEU A 91 3.79 10.10 -18.14
CA LEU A 91 4.17 9.70 -19.50
C LEU A 91 2.91 9.52 -20.35
N LEU A 92 2.80 10.28 -21.44
CA LEU A 92 1.68 10.20 -22.38
C LEU A 92 1.76 8.89 -23.19
N LEU A 93 0.67 8.13 -23.19
CA LEU A 93 0.52 6.94 -24.03
C LEU A 93 0.10 7.32 -25.45
N ALA A 94 0.75 6.72 -26.46
CA ALA A 94 0.48 6.96 -27.87
C ALA A 94 -1.00 6.76 -28.24
N THR A 95 -1.53 7.64 -29.10
CA THR A 95 -2.94 7.67 -29.52
C THR A 95 -3.17 7.02 -30.90
N GLY A 96 -2.22 6.23 -31.40
CA GLY A 96 -2.30 5.53 -32.69
C GLY A 96 -3.21 4.30 -32.64
N GLU A 97 -3.07 3.38 -33.62
CA GLU A 97 -3.87 2.15 -33.68
C GLU A 97 -3.87 1.38 -32.35
N GLU A 98 -5.07 1.13 -31.84
CA GLU A 98 -5.27 0.57 -30.53
C GLU A 98 -5.21 -0.97 -30.56
N ASN A 99 -4.07 -1.52 -30.15
CA ASN A 99 -3.89 -2.96 -29.98
C ASN A 99 -4.36 -3.43 -28.57
N LEU A 100 -4.44 -4.74 -28.38
CA LEU A 100 -4.91 -5.33 -27.13
C LEU A 100 -4.03 -4.95 -25.93
N ASP A 101 -2.71 -4.90 -26.11
CA ASP A 101 -1.78 -4.51 -25.06
C ASP A 101 -2.04 -3.10 -24.55
N MET A 102 -2.19 -2.14 -25.46
CA MET A 102 -2.46 -0.75 -25.11
C MET A 102 -3.80 -0.62 -24.37
N ARG A 103 -4.86 -1.31 -24.81
CA ARG A 103 -6.15 -1.34 -24.07
C ARG A 103 -5.97 -1.87 -22.66
N ASN A 104 -5.23 -2.95 -22.49
CA ASN A 104 -5.00 -3.56 -21.18
C ASN A 104 -4.17 -2.65 -20.26
N ILE A 105 -3.15 -1.97 -20.79
CA ILE A 105 -2.36 -0.97 -20.05
C ILE A 105 -3.27 0.17 -19.58
N ARG A 106 -4.06 0.75 -20.50
CA ARG A 106 -4.99 1.85 -20.19
C ARG A 106 -6.01 1.44 -19.14
N ALA A 107 -6.71 0.33 -19.35
CA ALA A 107 -7.71 -0.16 -18.39
C ALA A 107 -7.10 -0.41 -17.01
N SER A 108 -5.91 -1.04 -16.96
CA SER A 108 -5.24 -1.33 -15.70
C SER A 108 -4.80 -0.06 -14.97
N ILE A 109 -4.20 0.93 -15.66
CA ILE A 109 -3.81 2.18 -14.99
C ILE A 109 -5.02 2.97 -14.52
N GLN A 110 -6.13 2.95 -15.26
CA GLN A 110 -7.38 3.59 -14.85
C GLN A 110 -7.92 2.97 -13.56
N THR A 111 -7.99 1.64 -13.50
CA THR A 111 -8.48 0.95 -12.30
C THR A 111 -7.61 1.24 -11.09
N VAL A 112 -6.29 1.07 -11.19
CA VAL A 112 -5.41 1.30 -10.03
C VAL A 112 -5.37 2.76 -9.60
N ALA A 113 -5.41 3.71 -10.54
CA ALA A 113 -5.41 5.13 -10.23
C ALA A 113 -6.74 5.58 -9.62
N PHE A 114 -7.87 5.03 -10.07
CA PHE A 114 -9.19 5.34 -9.51
C PHE A 114 -9.31 4.85 -8.07
N GLU A 115 -8.84 3.62 -7.79
CA GLU A 115 -8.81 3.09 -6.42
C GLU A 115 -7.86 3.92 -5.53
N GLU A 116 -6.69 4.30 -6.03
CA GLU A 116 -5.76 5.16 -5.29
C GLU A 116 -6.31 6.58 -5.07
N GLN A 117 -6.97 7.18 -6.06
CA GLN A 117 -7.62 8.49 -5.93
C GLN A 117 -8.66 8.47 -4.81
N ARG A 118 -9.46 7.40 -4.74
CA ARG A 118 -10.43 7.21 -3.67
C ARG A 118 -9.75 7.06 -2.31
N ASN A 119 -8.75 6.18 -2.21
CA ASN A 119 -7.99 5.99 -0.98
C ASN A 119 -7.35 7.30 -0.49
N PHE A 120 -6.71 8.03 -1.41
CA PHE A 120 -6.13 9.33 -1.14
C PHE A 120 -7.18 10.36 -0.69
N SER A 121 -8.40 10.31 -1.23
CA SER A 121 -9.47 11.23 -0.84
C SER A 121 -9.86 11.09 0.64
N HIS A 122 -9.64 9.94 1.27
CA HIS A 122 -9.87 9.74 2.70
C HIS A 122 -8.81 10.41 3.58
N GLU A 123 -7.60 10.66 3.06
CA GLU A 123 -6.54 11.31 3.83
C GLU A 123 -6.96 12.75 4.24
N GLY A 124 -6.72 13.09 5.49
CA GLY A 124 -7.14 14.34 6.13
C GLY A 124 -8.58 14.33 6.68
N GLN A 125 -9.42 13.36 6.29
CA GLN A 125 -10.79 13.24 6.80
C GLN A 125 -10.83 12.57 8.18
N GLN A 126 -11.93 12.74 8.90
CA GLN A 126 -12.23 11.95 10.09
C GLN A 126 -12.53 10.51 9.69
N LEU A 127 -11.99 9.53 10.42
CA LEU A 127 -12.39 8.14 10.26
C LEU A 127 -13.90 8.03 10.55
N PRO A 128 -14.70 7.47 9.62
CA PRO A 128 -16.15 7.30 9.83
C PRO A 128 -16.48 6.56 11.13
N SER A 129 -17.73 6.68 11.58
CA SER A 129 -18.14 6.01 12.81
C SER A 129 -18.00 4.48 12.70
N TYR A 130 -17.54 3.86 13.79
CA TYR A 130 -17.46 2.41 13.90
C TYR A 130 -17.71 1.95 15.33
N ASP A 131 -18.22 0.73 15.44
CA ASP A 131 -18.38 -0.02 16.67
C ASP A 131 -17.95 -1.46 16.39
N PHE A 132 -16.67 -1.74 16.64
CA PHE A 132 -16.05 -3.00 16.33
C PHE A 132 -15.87 -3.83 17.59
N THR A 133 -16.11 -5.13 17.47
CA THR A 133 -15.76 -6.11 18.51
C THR A 133 -14.80 -7.12 17.92
N ASP A 134 -13.62 -7.30 18.50
CA ASP A 134 -12.66 -8.30 18.03
C ASP A 134 -13.05 -9.73 18.46
N LEU A 135 -12.37 -10.73 17.90
CA LEU A 135 -12.56 -12.15 18.26
C LEU A 135 -12.30 -12.48 19.74
N LYS A 136 -11.71 -11.56 20.51
CA LYS A 136 -11.46 -11.69 21.96
C LYS A 136 -12.48 -10.89 22.79
N GLY A 137 -13.51 -10.32 22.17
CA GLY A 137 -14.54 -9.53 22.82
C GLY A 137 -14.12 -8.11 23.19
N ARG A 138 -13.00 -7.59 22.67
CA ARG A 138 -12.57 -6.21 22.92
C ARG A 138 -13.32 -5.27 21.97
N HIS A 139 -13.88 -4.21 22.54
CA HIS A 139 -14.62 -3.19 21.81
C HIS A 139 -13.72 -2.05 21.35
N TYR A 140 -13.91 -1.57 20.13
CA TYR A 140 -13.26 -0.41 19.54
C TYR A 140 -14.31 0.53 18.95
N THR A 141 -14.33 1.76 19.42
CA THR A 141 -15.23 2.83 18.95
C THR A 141 -14.43 4.09 18.77
N ASN A 142 -14.92 5.05 17.95
CA ASN A 142 -14.24 6.35 17.78
C ASN A 142 -13.90 7.02 19.13
N GLY A 143 -14.75 6.82 20.16
CA GLY A 143 -14.54 7.36 21.49
C GLY A 143 -13.43 6.68 22.27
N ASN A 144 -13.39 5.33 22.29
CA ASN A 144 -12.42 4.61 23.13
C ASN A 144 -11.03 4.43 22.47
N THR A 145 -10.94 4.67 21.16
CA THR A 145 -9.67 4.73 20.43
C THR A 145 -9.09 6.14 20.35
N LYS A 146 -9.82 7.15 20.82
CA LYS A 146 -9.33 8.52 20.88
C LYS A 146 -8.03 8.57 21.68
N ASP A 147 -7.17 9.53 21.35
CA ASP A 147 -5.84 9.73 21.95
C ASP A 147 -4.84 8.58 21.68
N LYS A 148 -5.23 7.62 20.82
CA LYS A 148 -4.37 6.55 20.31
C LYS A 148 -4.23 6.67 18.80
N ILE A 149 -3.09 6.26 18.31
CA ILE A 149 -2.87 6.02 16.89
C ILE A 149 -3.50 4.68 16.56
N LEU A 150 -4.40 4.66 15.59
CA LEU A 150 -5.05 3.44 15.14
C LEU A 150 -4.50 3.05 13.77
N VAL A 151 -3.98 1.82 13.69
CA VAL A 151 -3.51 1.20 12.45
C VAL A 151 -4.52 0.14 12.07
N LEU A 152 -5.30 0.42 11.02
CA LEU A 152 -6.30 -0.50 10.46
C LEU A 152 -5.70 -1.31 9.31
N LYS A 153 -6.04 -2.59 9.24
CA LYS A 153 -5.81 -3.45 8.06
C LYS A 153 -7.13 -4.01 7.56
N TYR A 154 -7.46 -3.80 6.29
CA TYR A 154 -8.61 -4.39 5.62
C TYR A 154 -8.19 -5.64 4.87
N TRP A 155 -8.90 -6.74 5.07
CA TRP A 155 -8.54 -8.03 4.47
C TRP A 155 -9.69 -9.04 4.48
N PHE A 156 -9.47 -10.18 3.83
CA PHE A 156 -10.33 -11.37 3.92
C PHE A 156 -9.47 -12.63 3.76
N ILE A 157 -9.97 -13.79 4.19
CA ILE A 157 -9.20 -15.05 4.28
C ILE A 157 -8.60 -15.46 2.91
N ASN A 158 -9.37 -15.33 1.83
CA ASN A 158 -8.92 -15.68 0.48
C ASN A 158 -8.15 -14.56 -0.25
N CYS A 159 -7.70 -13.55 0.47
CA CYS A 159 -6.84 -12.49 -0.07
C CYS A 159 -5.37 -12.92 0.05
N LEU A 160 -4.83 -13.58 -0.98
CA LEU A 160 -3.44 -14.04 -1.00
C LEU A 160 -2.42 -12.95 -0.61
N PRO A 161 -2.42 -11.73 -1.19
CA PRO A 161 -1.45 -10.71 -0.79
C PRO A 161 -1.63 -10.28 0.68
N CYS A 162 -2.87 -10.23 1.18
CA CYS A 162 -3.13 -9.90 2.59
C CYS A 162 -2.51 -10.91 3.56
N VAL A 163 -2.52 -12.19 3.20
CA VAL A 163 -1.94 -13.28 4.01
C VAL A 163 -0.42 -13.26 3.91
N GLN A 164 0.13 -13.04 2.71
CA GLN A 164 1.57 -12.94 2.49
C GLN A 164 2.23 -11.82 3.31
N GLU A 165 1.52 -10.73 3.59
CA GLU A 165 2.03 -9.62 4.42
C GLU A 165 2.00 -9.90 5.93
N MET A 166 1.29 -10.92 6.42
CA MET A 166 1.11 -11.14 7.87
C MET A 166 2.42 -11.28 8.65
N PRO A 167 3.44 -12.05 8.20
CA PRO A 167 4.70 -12.15 8.94
C PRO A 167 5.39 -10.79 9.12
N GLU A 168 5.39 -9.96 8.08
CA GLU A 168 5.97 -8.62 8.11
C GLU A 168 5.20 -7.68 9.04
N LEU A 169 3.87 -7.78 9.05
CA LEU A 169 3.00 -7.03 9.95
C LEU A 169 3.15 -7.50 11.41
N ASN A 170 3.40 -8.77 11.67
CA ASN A 170 3.67 -9.27 13.03
C ASN A 170 4.97 -8.68 13.58
N GLU A 171 6.03 -8.61 12.75
CA GLU A 171 7.26 -7.94 13.14
C GLU A 171 7.05 -6.44 13.38
N LEU A 172 6.14 -5.80 12.64
CA LEU A 172 5.74 -4.41 12.90
C LEU A 172 5.08 -4.24 14.28
N VAL A 173 4.11 -5.09 14.61
CA VAL A 173 3.46 -5.06 15.94
C VAL A 173 4.49 -5.28 17.05
N LYS A 174 5.39 -6.25 16.86
CA LYS A 174 6.48 -6.56 17.78
C LYS A 174 7.44 -5.39 17.98
N LYS A 175 7.81 -4.67 16.90
CA LYS A 175 8.62 -3.44 16.97
C LYS A 175 7.96 -2.39 17.87
N TYR A 176 6.65 -2.24 17.80
CA TYR A 176 5.90 -1.23 18.56
C TYR A 176 5.24 -1.75 19.84
N ARG A 177 5.51 -2.99 20.29
CA ARG A 177 4.85 -3.61 21.47
C ARG A 177 4.94 -2.82 22.79
N ARG A 178 5.96 -1.96 22.92
CA ARG A 178 6.16 -1.10 24.11
C ARG A 178 5.34 0.20 24.05
N ARG A 179 4.78 0.56 22.88
CA ARG A 179 3.93 1.73 22.69
C ARG A 179 2.48 1.36 23.00
N LYS A 180 1.93 1.96 24.08
CA LYS A 180 0.53 1.74 24.51
C LYS A 180 -0.46 2.71 23.85
N ASP A 181 0.07 3.68 23.12
CA ASP A 181 -0.66 4.68 22.36
C ASP A 181 -0.86 4.28 20.88
N ILE A 182 -0.53 3.04 20.50
CA ILE A 182 -0.78 2.50 19.16
C ILE A 182 -1.67 1.26 19.27
N LEU A 183 -2.74 1.21 18.46
CA LEU A 183 -3.64 0.08 18.32
C LEU A 183 -3.50 -0.51 16.92
N PHE A 184 -3.20 -1.81 16.85
CA PHE A 184 -3.21 -2.56 15.59
C PHE A 184 -4.50 -3.38 15.52
N VAL A 185 -5.41 -2.97 14.65
CA VAL A 185 -6.74 -3.57 14.50
C VAL A 185 -6.94 -3.95 13.04
N SER A 186 -7.39 -5.15 12.79
CA SER A 186 -7.70 -5.64 11.46
C SER A 186 -9.20 -5.83 11.34
N VAL A 187 -9.73 -5.46 10.19
CA VAL A 187 -11.15 -5.40 9.86
C VAL A 187 -11.34 -6.39 8.71
N ALA A 188 -11.92 -7.54 9.04
CA ALA A 188 -12.05 -8.67 8.12
C ALA A 188 -13.50 -8.80 7.63
N MET A 189 -13.68 -9.22 6.38
CA MET A 189 -15.02 -9.50 5.84
C MET A 189 -15.64 -10.77 6.39
N ASP A 190 -14.79 -11.72 6.78
CA ASP A 190 -15.18 -13.08 7.07
C ASP A 190 -15.87 -13.21 8.43
N ARG A 191 -16.65 -14.29 8.57
CA ARG A 191 -17.34 -14.62 9.81
C ARG A 191 -16.37 -15.02 10.93
N PRO A 192 -16.76 -14.88 12.21
CA PRO A 192 -15.90 -15.19 13.35
C PRO A 192 -15.39 -16.62 13.33
N ASP A 193 -16.24 -17.59 12.99
CA ASP A 193 -15.89 -19.02 12.99
C ASP A 193 -14.86 -19.37 11.89
N ALA A 194 -14.97 -18.74 10.73
CA ALA A 194 -14.01 -18.90 9.64
C ALA A 194 -12.65 -18.30 10.01
N LEU A 195 -12.65 -17.10 10.60
CA LEU A 195 -11.41 -16.43 11.03
C LEU A 195 -10.72 -17.19 12.15
N GLN A 196 -11.45 -17.70 13.14
CA GLN A 196 -10.88 -18.51 14.21
C GLN A 196 -10.18 -19.76 13.67
N ARG A 197 -10.80 -20.47 12.71
CA ARG A 197 -10.15 -21.62 12.05
C ARG A 197 -8.91 -21.21 11.28
N PHE A 198 -9.00 -20.15 10.48
CA PHE A 198 -7.88 -19.66 9.68
C PHE A 198 -6.67 -19.28 10.53
N LEU A 199 -6.90 -18.64 11.67
CA LEU A 199 -5.87 -18.18 12.59
C LEU A 199 -5.21 -19.30 13.42
N LEU A 200 -5.68 -20.55 13.32
CA LEU A 200 -4.95 -21.70 13.88
C LEU A 200 -3.63 -21.95 13.13
N ASP A 201 -3.64 -21.72 11.82
CA ASP A 201 -2.50 -21.99 10.94
C ASP A 201 -1.76 -20.71 10.52
N HIS A 202 -2.34 -19.54 10.78
CA HIS A 202 -1.79 -18.25 10.37
C HIS A 202 -1.66 -17.32 11.57
N GLU A 203 -0.43 -17.17 12.08
CA GLU A 203 -0.16 -16.23 13.16
C GLU A 203 -0.45 -14.80 12.69
N PHE A 204 -1.31 -14.09 13.41
CA PHE A 204 -1.58 -12.69 13.14
C PHE A 204 -1.76 -11.89 14.44
N SER A 205 -0.86 -10.91 14.65
CA SER A 205 -0.73 -10.16 15.90
C SER A 205 -1.69 -8.97 16.04
N TYR A 206 -2.52 -8.70 15.03
CA TYR A 206 -3.54 -7.66 15.09
C TYR A 206 -4.74 -8.13 15.91
N ALA A 207 -5.49 -7.20 16.50
CA ALA A 207 -6.86 -7.49 16.91
C ALA A 207 -7.68 -7.81 15.66
N VAL A 208 -8.42 -8.92 15.62
CA VAL A 208 -9.17 -9.33 14.42
C VAL A 208 -10.65 -9.06 14.64
N VAL A 209 -11.23 -8.14 13.87
CA VAL A 209 -12.65 -7.78 13.88
C VAL A 209 -13.34 -8.50 12.71
N PRO A 210 -14.32 -9.38 12.98
CA PRO A 210 -15.06 -10.13 11.96
C PRO A 210 -16.26 -9.36 11.39
N ASP A 211 -16.88 -9.90 10.34
CA ASP A 211 -18.17 -9.47 9.78
C ASP A 211 -18.24 -8.02 9.26
N GLN A 212 -17.11 -7.44 8.83
CA GLN A 212 -17.03 -6.03 8.46
C GLN A 212 -17.22 -5.73 6.96
N LYS A 213 -17.78 -6.68 6.19
CA LYS A 213 -17.96 -6.49 4.74
C LYS A 213 -18.77 -5.23 4.41
N SER A 214 -19.93 -5.02 5.05
CA SER A 214 -20.79 -3.87 4.79
C SER A 214 -20.11 -2.55 5.18
N TRP A 215 -19.47 -2.48 6.34
CA TRP A 215 -18.76 -1.28 6.76
C TRP A 215 -17.62 -0.93 5.78
N LEU A 216 -16.86 -1.93 5.33
CA LEU A 216 -15.81 -1.75 4.33
C LEU A 216 -16.36 -1.25 2.98
N THR A 217 -17.44 -1.87 2.46
CA THR A 217 -17.97 -1.55 1.13
C THR A 217 -18.84 -0.30 1.09
N ASP A 218 -19.59 -0.04 2.16
CA ASP A 218 -20.66 0.96 2.15
C ASP A 218 -20.19 2.26 2.78
N THR A 219 -19.42 2.17 3.88
CA THR A 219 -18.88 3.31 4.61
C THR A 219 -17.51 3.72 4.07
N MET A 220 -16.56 2.79 4.01
CA MET A 220 -15.20 3.09 3.56
C MET A 220 -15.02 3.04 2.05
N LYS A 221 -16.01 2.51 1.30
CA LYS A 221 -15.91 2.32 -0.15
C LYS A 221 -14.59 1.62 -0.55
N ALA A 222 -14.13 0.68 0.27
CA ALA A 222 -12.88 -0.05 0.06
C ALA A 222 -13.12 -1.26 -0.85
N TYR A 223 -12.56 -1.24 -2.07
CA TYR A 223 -12.67 -2.37 -3.02
C TYR A 223 -11.32 -2.99 -3.39
N SER A 224 -10.21 -2.45 -2.87
CA SER A 224 -8.86 -3.00 -3.04
C SER A 224 -8.31 -3.54 -1.72
N TYR A 225 -7.62 -4.68 -1.79
CA TYR A 225 -7.08 -5.40 -0.63
C TYR A 225 -5.67 -5.93 -0.94
N PRO A 226 -4.70 -5.82 0.00
CA PRO A 226 -4.84 -5.22 1.33
C PRO A 226 -4.94 -3.69 1.27
N THR A 227 -5.62 -3.11 2.26
CA THR A 227 -5.61 -1.67 2.52
C THR A 227 -5.25 -1.44 3.98
N HIS A 228 -4.31 -0.54 4.23
CA HIS A 228 -3.83 -0.16 5.54
C HIS A 228 -4.11 1.32 5.76
N ILE A 229 -4.68 1.66 6.92
CA ILE A 229 -5.01 3.04 7.28
C ILE A 229 -4.31 3.41 8.57
N ILE A 230 -3.69 4.57 8.60
CA ILE A 230 -3.15 5.19 9.80
C ILE A 230 -4.06 6.32 10.20
N VAL A 231 -4.54 6.29 11.44
CA VAL A 231 -5.40 7.30 12.04
C VAL A 231 -4.68 7.92 13.23
N ASP A 232 -4.65 9.25 13.29
CA ASP A 232 -4.02 9.98 14.37
C ASP A 232 -4.85 9.95 15.67
N LYS A 233 -4.28 10.51 16.73
CA LYS A 233 -4.88 10.60 18.07
C LYS A 233 -6.19 11.39 18.12
N SER A 234 -6.46 12.21 17.11
CA SER A 234 -7.70 12.99 17.00
C SER A 234 -8.80 12.28 16.21
N GLY A 235 -8.51 11.10 15.65
CA GLY A 235 -9.43 10.34 14.81
C GLY A 235 -9.32 10.63 13.31
N ARG A 236 -8.36 11.45 12.87
CA ARG A 236 -8.18 11.76 11.43
C ARG A 236 -7.31 10.73 10.73
N ILE A 237 -7.71 10.36 9.53
CA ILE A 237 -6.93 9.51 8.64
C ILE A 237 -5.72 10.31 8.15
N VAL A 238 -4.51 9.90 8.51
CA VAL A 238 -3.28 10.57 8.07
C VAL A 238 -2.64 9.89 6.87
N LYS A 239 -2.95 8.62 6.65
CA LYS A 239 -2.45 7.88 5.49
C LYS A 239 -3.33 6.68 5.15
N VAL A 240 -3.47 6.42 3.85
CA VAL A 240 -3.98 5.16 3.30
C VAL A 240 -2.93 4.56 2.37
N VAL A 241 -2.55 3.30 2.59
CA VAL A 241 -1.55 2.58 1.78
C VAL A 241 -1.97 1.15 1.51
N ASN A 242 -1.54 0.58 0.39
CA ASN A 242 -1.96 -0.77 -0.03
C ASN A 242 -0.88 -1.85 0.15
N THR A 243 0.20 -1.54 0.88
CA THR A 243 1.28 -2.49 1.17
C THR A 243 1.80 -2.35 2.61
N ALA A 244 2.30 -3.44 3.18
CA ALA A 244 2.96 -3.46 4.48
C ALA A 244 4.23 -2.59 4.52
N SER A 245 4.97 -2.53 3.41
CA SER A 245 6.14 -1.66 3.27
C SER A 245 5.76 -0.17 3.31
N GLY A 246 4.71 0.21 2.57
CA GLY A 246 4.12 1.55 2.62
C GLY A 246 3.64 1.90 4.03
N LEU A 247 2.95 0.98 4.72
CA LEU A 247 2.51 1.18 6.09
C LEU A 247 3.67 1.46 7.03
N LYS A 248 4.76 0.68 6.94
CA LYS A 248 5.93 0.86 7.79
C LYS A 248 6.59 2.22 7.61
N GLN A 249 6.72 2.67 6.36
CA GLN A 249 7.29 3.98 6.05
C GLN A 249 6.42 5.10 6.61
N SER A 250 5.12 5.09 6.30
CA SER A 250 4.18 6.12 6.70
C SER A 250 3.96 6.16 8.22
N LEU A 251 3.90 5.02 8.89
CA LEU A 251 3.77 4.95 10.35
C LEU A 251 5.01 5.52 11.04
N THR A 252 6.20 5.23 10.52
CA THR A 252 7.44 5.80 11.06
C THR A 252 7.43 7.33 10.96
N LYS A 253 6.99 7.88 9.82
CA LYS A 253 6.86 9.33 9.60
C LYS A 253 5.80 9.96 10.52
N ALA A 254 4.63 9.33 10.65
CA ALA A 254 3.55 9.81 11.50
C ALA A 254 3.92 9.83 12.99
N LEU A 255 4.82 8.94 13.43
CA LEU A 255 5.29 8.87 14.81
C LEU A 255 6.42 9.85 15.14
N ALA A 256 7.02 10.49 14.13
CA ALA A 256 8.12 11.44 14.30
C ALA A 256 7.65 12.91 14.43
N GLN A 257 6.35 13.15 14.30
CA GLN A 257 5.67 14.46 14.44
C GLN A 257 5.08 14.58 15.84
#